data_AF-A0A812UQR5-F1
#
_entry.id   AF-A0A812UQR5-F1
#
_cell.length_a   1.000
_cell.length_b   1.000
_cell.length_c   1.000
_cell.angle_alpha   90.00
_cell.angle_beta   90.00
_cell.angle_gamma   90.00
#
_symmetry.space_group_name_H-M   'P 1'
#
loop_
_entity.id
_entity.type
_entity.pdbx_description
1 polymer ?
#
loop_
_entity_poly.entity_id
_entity_poly.type
_entity_poly.pdbx_seq_one_letter_code
_entity_poly.pdbx_strand_id
1 'polypeptide(L)'
;MGWRHYQNYPPPALPAVWQLGAAFELARKAESGEDQPDLGHSYLYDPARPTPAAGGPSFNPMNAGARDQAKIEAGGVVVMFCSGKAHAPPPEARSDVLVYTSDALQSPLLIAGPIHLKLE
;
A
#
# COMPACT_ATOMS: atom_id res chain seq x y z
N MET A 1 -1.33 -21.78 0.13
CA MET A 1 0.10 -21.49 -0.04
C MET A 1 0.88 -22.22 1.04
N GLY A 2 2.09 -22.71 0.76
CA GLY A 2 2.90 -23.50 1.69
C GLY A 2 4.33 -22.98 1.80
N TRP A 3 5.13 -23.65 2.62
CA TRP A 3 6.56 -23.35 2.78
C TRP A 3 7.29 -23.41 1.43
N ARG A 4 8.11 -22.39 1.15
CA ARG A 4 9.00 -22.31 -0.01
C ARG A 4 10.43 -22.21 0.47
N HIS A 5 11.31 -23.01 -0.13
CA HIS A 5 12.73 -23.00 0.16
C HIS A 5 13.49 -22.12 -0.83
N TYR A 6 14.43 -21.33 -0.34
CA TYR A 6 15.34 -20.50 -1.15
C TYR A 6 16.78 -20.75 -0.69
N GLN A 7 17.72 -20.82 -1.64
CA GLN A 7 19.13 -21.03 -1.34
C GLN A 7 19.79 -19.81 -0.67
N ASN A 8 19.35 -18.60 -1.04
CA ASN A 8 19.87 -17.33 -0.54
C ASN A 8 18.73 -16.37 -0.22
N TYR A 9 19.01 -15.41 0.68
CA TYR A 9 18.14 -14.28 0.96
C TYR A 9 18.86 -12.95 0.65
N PRO A 10 18.24 -12.00 -0.07
CA PRO A 10 16.96 -12.16 -0.79
C PRO A 10 17.08 -13.21 -1.91
N PRO A 11 15.98 -13.90 -2.26
CA PRO A 11 16.01 -14.82 -3.39
C PRO A 11 16.28 -14.05 -4.70
N PRO A 12 16.84 -14.71 -5.73
CA PRO A 12 16.98 -14.09 -7.05
C PRO A 12 15.62 -13.56 -7.54
N ALA A 13 15.55 -12.25 -7.76
CA ALA A 13 14.34 -11.55 -8.16
C ALA A 13 14.70 -10.36 -9.07
N LEU A 14 13.75 -9.95 -9.91
CA LEU A 14 13.86 -8.70 -10.65
C LEU A 14 13.39 -7.56 -9.74
N PRO A 15 14.21 -6.51 -9.50
CA PRO A 15 13.74 -5.31 -8.82
C PRO A 15 12.56 -4.70 -9.57
N ALA A 16 11.52 -4.32 -8.83
CA ALA A 16 10.35 -3.65 -9.40
C ALA A 16 10.16 -2.31 -8.67
N VAL A 17 10.06 -1.24 -9.46
CA VAL A 17 9.73 0.10 -8.96
C VAL A 17 8.26 0.38 -9.25
N TRP A 18 7.54 0.79 -8.23
CA TRP A 18 6.17 1.28 -8.33
C TRP A 18 6.16 2.77 -8.02
N GLN A 19 5.46 3.53 -8.84
CA GLN A 19 5.31 4.98 -8.71
C GLN A 19 3.91 5.30 -8.20
N LEU A 20 3.87 6.27 -7.30
CA LEU A 20 2.64 6.90 -6.84
C LEU A 20 2.17 7.89 -7.91
N GLY A 21 0.89 7.87 -8.24
CA GLY A 21 0.31 8.75 -9.25
C GLY A 21 -0.68 9.78 -8.67
N ALA A 22 -1.02 10.78 -9.49
CA ALA A 22 -1.76 11.95 -9.05
C ALA A 22 -3.24 11.67 -8.74
N ALA A 23 -3.81 10.58 -9.23
CA ALA A 23 -5.18 10.13 -8.96
C ALA A 23 -5.23 8.98 -7.92
N PHE A 24 -4.22 8.88 -7.05
CA PHE A 24 -4.10 7.81 -6.03
C PHE A 24 -3.89 6.40 -6.62
N GLU A 25 -3.32 6.33 -7.82
CA GLU A 25 -2.91 5.11 -8.46
C GLU A 25 -1.50 4.66 -8.04
N LEU A 26 -1.30 3.35 -7.98
CA LEU A 26 0.01 2.73 -7.85
C LEU A 26 0.35 1.98 -9.13
N ALA A 27 1.26 2.54 -9.94
CA ALA A 27 1.61 2.00 -11.25
C ALA A 27 3.07 1.52 -11.29
N ARG A 28 3.36 0.48 -12.09
CA ARG A 28 4.74 0.03 -12.28
C ARG A 28 5.49 1.05 -13.14
N LYS A 29 6.69 1.47 -12.72
CA LYS A 29 7.54 2.39 -13.49
C LYS A 29 7.94 1.75 -14.82
N ALA A 30 7.68 2.43 -15.93
CA ALA A 30 8.17 2.03 -17.25
C ALA A 30 9.68 2.28 -17.38
N GLU A 31 10.40 1.42 -18.11
CA GLU A 31 11.86 1.50 -18.28
C GLU A 31 12.34 2.81 -18.93
N SER A 32 11.48 3.46 -19.71
CA SER A 32 11.74 4.72 -20.42
C SER A 32 11.02 5.93 -19.82
N GLY A 33 10.48 5.82 -18.60
CA GLY A 33 9.62 6.85 -17.99
C GLY A 33 10.37 8.07 -17.47
N GLU A 34 9.82 9.25 -17.75
CA GLU A 34 10.19 10.57 -17.20
C GLU A 34 10.23 10.59 -15.66
N ASP A 35 10.83 11.65 -15.11
CA ASP A 35 10.80 11.91 -13.67
C ASP A 35 9.37 12.01 -13.15
N GLN A 36 9.18 11.60 -11.89
CA GLN A 36 7.87 11.54 -11.27
C GLN A 36 7.29 12.97 -11.16
N PRO A 37 6.04 13.21 -11.60
CA PRO A 37 5.42 14.51 -11.42
C PRO A 37 5.23 14.80 -9.93
N ASP A 38 5.29 16.08 -9.56
CA ASP A 38 4.82 16.51 -8.24
C ASP A 38 3.35 16.10 -8.09
N LEU A 39 3.08 15.29 -7.08
CA LEU A 39 1.75 14.73 -6.83
C LEU A 39 0.82 15.74 -6.19
N GLY A 40 1.36 16.76 -5.50
CA GLY A 40 0.58 17.80 -4.82
C GLY A 40 -0.32 17.30 -3.68
N HIS A 41 -0.22 16.02 -3.29
CA HIS A 41 -1.03 15.44 -2.23
C HIS A 41 -0.59 15.95 -0.87
N SER A 42 -1.54 16.43 -0.08
CA SER A 42 -1.29 16.92 1.28
C SER A 42 -2.38 16.46 2.23
N TYR A 43 -2.01 16.31 3.50
CA TYR A 43 -2.93 16.03 4.59
C TYR A 43 -2.46 16.75 5.85
N LEU A 44 -3.39 16.96 6.78
CA LEU A 44 -3.08 17.54 8.08
C LEU A 44 -2.93 16.42 9.11
N TYR A 45 -1.73 16.29 9.68
CA TYR A 45 -1.49 15.42 10.81
C TYR A 45 -1.84 16.14 12.12
N ASP A 46 -2.76 15.58 12.91
CA ASP A 46 -3.08 16.04 14.27
C ASP A 46 -2.43 15.11 15.30
N PRO A 47 -1.35 15.54 15.99
CA PRO A 47 -0.69 14.73 17.00
C PRO A 47 -1.58 14.34 18.19
N ALA A 48 -2.67 15.10 18.46
CA ALA A 48 -3.63 14.76 19.49
C ALA A 48 -4.60 13.64 19.05
N ARG A 49 -4.64 13.34 17.74
CA ARG A 49 -5.47 12.31 17.13
C ARG A 49 -4.66 11.44 16.15
N PRO A 50 -3.64 10.71 16.63
CA PRO A 50 -2.76 9.94 15.76
C PRO A 50 -3.50 8.84 14.99
N THR A 51 -2.91 8.39 13.89
CA THR A 51 -3.37 7.19 13.16
C THR A 51 -3.18 5.96 14.05
N PRO A 52 -4.23 5.16 14.34
CA PRO A 52 -4.11 4.01 15.20
C PRO A 52 -3.19 2.95 14.58
N ALA A 53 -2.29 2.39 15.39
CA ALA A 53 -1.50 1.24 14.96
C ALA A 53 -2.40 -0.01 14.90
N ALA A 54 -2.46 -0.67 13.75
CA ALA A 54 -3.18 -1.94 13.55
C ALA A 54 -2.29 -2.91 12.77
N GLY A 55 -1.93 -4.03 13.39
CA GLY A 55 -1.11 -5.07 12.77
C GLY A 55 0.39 -4.83 12.84
N GLY A 56 1.08 -5.33 11.82
CA GLY A 56 2.51 -5.12 11.60
C GLY A 56 3.39 -5.75 12.70
N PRO A 57 4.59 -5.20 12.95
CA PRO A 57 5.57 -5.73 13.89
C PRO A 57 5.26 -5.33 15.35
N SER A 58 3.99 -5.12 15.71
CA SER A 58 3.61 -4.79 17.09
C SER A 58 4.00 -5.91 18.06
N PHE A 59 4.46 -5.55 19.26
CA PHE A 59 4.70 -6.52 20.34
C PHE A 59 3.43 -6.90 21.10
N ASN A 60 2.29 -6.24 20.86
CA ASN A 60 1.02 -6.60 21.46
C ASN A 60 0.41 -7.79 20.69
N PRO A 61 0.29 -8.99 21.28
CA PRO A 61 -0.23 -10.17 20.58
C PRO A 61 -1.65 -10.00 20.04
N MET A 62 -2.46 -9.16 20.70
CA MET A 62 -3.84 -8.88 20.28
C MET A 62 -3.93 -7.93 19.08
N ASN A 63 -2.84 -7.23 18.75
CA ASN A 63 -2.77 -6.23 17.68
C ASN A 63 -1.70 -6.53 16.61
N ALA A 64 -0.83 -7.51 16.82
CA ALA A 64 0.25 -7.84 15.89
C ALA A 64 -0.25 -8.56 14.62
N GLY A 65 0.63 -8.63 13.62
CA GLY A 65 0.47 -9.47 12.42
C GLY A 65 -0.41 -8.86 11.33
N ALA A 66 -0.95 -9.72 10.47
CA ALA A 66 -1.85 -9.30 9.39
C ALA A 66 -3.20 -8.86 9.96
N ARG A 67 -3.64 -7.64 9.62
CA ARG A 67 -4.92 -7.05 10.02
C ARG A 67 -5.56 -6.34 8.84
N ASP A 68 -6.88 -6.30 8.86
CA ASP A 68 -7.68 -5.53 7.90
C ASP A 68 -7.54 -4.03 8.20
N GLN A 69 -7.10 -3.26 7.21
CA GLN A 69 -6.88 -1.82 7.31
C GLN A 69 -8.07 -0.98 6.82
N ALA A 70 -9.17 -1.60 6.35
CA ALA A 70 -10.30 -0.89 5.77
C ALA A 70 -10.88 0.22 6.67
N LYS A 71 -10.86 0.03 8.00
CA LYS A 71 -11.33 1.05 8.97
C LYS A 71 -10.43 2.29 9.06
N ILE A 72 -9.14 2.14 8.72
CA ILE A 72 -8.17 3.24 8.67
C ILE A 72 -8.17 3.86 7.27
N GLU A 73 -8.22 3.02 6.25
CA GLU A 73 -8.13 3.38 4.83
C GLU A 73 -9.36 4.09 4.29
N ALA A 74 -10.55 3.88 4.86
CA ALA A 74 -11.82 4.48 4.42
C ALA A 74 -11.77 6.02 4.20
N GLY A 75 -10.74 6.66 4.77
CA GLY A 75 -10.30 8.05 4.69
C GLY A 75 -9.78 8.63 3.39
N GLY A 76 -8.95 7.86 2.71
CA GLY A 76 -8.38 8.22 1.43
C GLY A 76 -9.30 7.78 0.31
N VAL A 77 -9.02 8.18 -0.92
CA VAL A 77 -9.68 7.60 -2.10
C VAL A 77 -9.36 6.10 -2.13
N VAL A 78 -10.25 5.27 -1.57
CA VAL A 78 -10.16 3.82 -1.60
C VAL A 78 -10.78 3.35 -2.91
N VAL A 79 -9.94 2.93 -3.86
CA VAL A 79 -10.37 2.04 -4.93
C VAL A 79 -9.92 0.62 -4.56
N MET A 80 -10.69 -0.03 -3.69
CA MET A 80 -10.47 -1.43 -3.32
C MET A 80 -10.87 -2.33 -4.49
N PHE A 81 -9.90 -2.96 -5.16
CA PHE A 81 -10.18 -4.03 -6.12
C PHE A 81 -10.00 -5.41 -5.46
N CYS A 82 -11.10 -5.96 -4.95
CA CYS A 82 -11.21 -7.37 -4.58
C CYS A 82 -12.34 -8.00 -5.41
N SER A 83 -12.06 -8.51 -6.62
CA SER A 83 -12.89 -9.43 -7.45
C SER A 83 -14.43 -9.30 -7.41
N GLY A 84 -14.96 -8.14 -7.06
CA GLY A 84 -16.34 -7.95 -6.62
C GLY A 84 -16.59 -6.46 -6.50
N LYS A 85 -17.81 -6.05 -6.90
CA LYS A 85 -18.20 -4.69 -7.26
C LYS A 85 -17.69 -3.61 -6.28
N ALA A 86 -17.16 -2.52 -6.84
CA ALA A 86 -16.73 -1.33 -6.10
C ALA A 86 -17.84 -0.83 -5.15
N HIS A 87 -17.48 -0.66 -3.88
CA HIS A 87 -18.34 -0.07 -2.86
C HIS A 87 -17.85 1.35 -2.58
N ALA A 88 -18.75 2.31 -2.49
CA ALA A 88 -18.42 3.69 -2.09
C ALA A 88 -17.82 3.70 -0.66
N PRO A 89 -16.90 4.63 -0.34
CA PRO A 89 -16.28 4.67 0.99
C PRO A 89 -17.31 5.03 2.08
N PRO A 90 -17.23 4.42 3.27
CA PRO A 90 -18.11 4.75 4.40
C PRO A 90 -17.76 6.12 5.02
N PRO A 91 -18.71 6.78 5.71
CA PRO A 91 -18.56 8.14 6.26
C PRO A 91 -17.56 8.31 7.43
N GLU A 92 -16.85 7.25 7.82
CA GLU A 92 -15.93 7.21 8.97
C GLU A 92 -14.45 7.38 8.56
N ALA A 93 -14.25 7.95 7.39
CA ALA A 93 -13.02 8.13 6.65
C ALA A 93 -11.99 9.06 7.37
N ARG A 94 -10.74 8.59 7.59
CA ARG A 94 -9.59 9.41 8.06
C ARG A 94 -8.93 10.26 6.96
N SER A 95 -9.06 11.57 7.01
CA SER A 95 -8.46 12.51 6.04
C SER A 95 -6.92 12.60 6.08
N ASP A 96 -6.27 11.96 7.04
CA ASP A 96 -4.82 11.97 7.25
C ASP A 96 -4.12 10.66 6.81
N VAL A 97 -4.81 9.87 5.99
CA VAL A 97 -4.28 8.63 5.41
C VAL A 97 -4.44 8.68 3.89
N LEU A 98 -3.31 8.71 3.18
CA LEU A 98 -3.29 8.60 1.72
C LEU A 98 -3.18 7.12 1.32
N VAL A 99 -4.08 6.67 0.46
CA VAL A 99 -4.15 5.28 -0.03
C VAL A 99 -3.86 5.30 -1.52
N TYR A 100 -2.93 4.44 -1.97
CA TYR A 100 -2.63 4.27 -3.38
C TYR A 100 -2.88 2.83 -3.78
N THR A 101 -3.64 2.62 -4.86
CA THR A 101 -4.04 1.27 -5.28
C THR A 101 -3.68 1.04 -6.74
N SER A 102 -3.21 -0.17 -7.05
CA SER A 102 -3.00 -0.58 -8.44
C SER A 102 -4.32 -1.03 -9.06
N ASP A 103 -4.32 -1.18 -10.38
CA ASP A 103 -5.35 -1.98 -11.04
C ASP A 103 -5.37 -3.42 -10.50
N ALA A 104 -6.51 -4.08 -10.67
CA ALA A 104 -6.64 -5.48 -10.35
C ALA A 104 -5.58 -6.30 -11.09
N LEU A 105 -4.81 -7.09 -10.33
CA LEU A 105 -3.75 -7.93 -10.89
C LEU A 105 -4.33 -8.95 -11.86
N GLN A 106 -3.84 -8.93 -13.10
CA GLN A 106 -4.25 -9.87 -14.15
C GLN A 106 -3.55 -11.24 -14.03
N SER A 107 -2.45 -11.30 -13.27
CA SER A 107 -1.71 -12.51 -12.98
C SER A 107 -1.08 -12.42 -11.59
N PRO A 108 -0.74 -13.56 -10.95
CA PRO A 108 -0.13 -13.56 -9.63
C PRO A 108 1.21 -12.81 -9.61
N LEU A 109 1.36 -11.88 -8.67
CA LEU A 109 2.62 -11.17 -8.39
C LEU A 109 3.25 -11.73 -7.11
N LEU A 110 4.53 -12.14 -7.19
CA LEU A 110 5.31 -12.58 -6.04
C LEU A 110 6.29 -11.48 -5.63
N ILE A 111 6.25 -11.10 -4.35
CA ILE A 111 7.22 -10.18 -3.74
C ILE A 111 7.96 -10.95 -2.66
N ALA A 112 9.28 -11.03 -2.77
CA ALA A 112 10.14 -11.70 -1.79
C ALA A 112 11.47 -10.95 -1.69
N GLY A 113 11.79 -10.49 -0.48
CA GLY A 113 12.95 -9.65 -0.22
C GLY A 113 12.57 -8.35 0.50
N PRO A 114 13.53 -7.43 0.66
CA PRO A 114 13.28 -6.14 1.30
C PRO A 114 12.37 -5.26 0.44
N ILE A 115 11.59 -4.40 1.10
CA ILE A 115 10.74 -3.38 0.49
C ILE A 115 11.21 -2.01 0.98
N HIS A 116 11.35 -1.07 0.06
CA HIS A 116 11.78 0.30 0.34
C HIS A 116 10.76 1.31 -0.20
N LEU A 117 10.61 2.42 0.49
CA LEU A 117 9.83 3.58 0.06
C LEU A 117 10.77 4.78 -0.08
N LYS A 118 10.66 5.51 -1.19
CA LYS A 118 11.29 6.81 -1.39
C LYS A 118 10.17 7.85 -1.54
N LEU A 119 10.20 8.88 -0.71
CA LEU A 119 9.40 10.09 -0.84
C LEU A 119 10.36 11.24 -1.14
N GLU A 120 9.91 12.25 -1.88
CA GLU A 120 10.69 13.44 -2.23
C GLU A 120 10.30 14.63 -1.36
#